data_AF-A0A2M7IBD0-F1
#
_entry.id   AF-A0A2M7IBD0-F1
#
_cell.length_a   1.000
_cell.length_b   1.000
_cell.length_c   1.000
_cell.angle_alpha   90.00
_cell.angle_beta   90.00
_cell.angle_gamma   90.00
#
_symmetry.space_group_name_H-M   'P 1'
#
loop_
_entity.id
_entity.type
_entity.pdbx_description
1 polymer ?
#
loop_
_entity_poly.entity_id
_entity_poly.type
_entity_poly.pdbx_seq_one_letter_code
_entity_poly.pdbx_strand_id
1 'polypeptide(L)' 'GFAQSSARVSTLMRNIESSRWLTAPRLIEVQAADQDKQRVNTFSLEAQQIVPTASQPVDHGAAGTNKAGTP' A
#
# COMPACT_ATOMS: atom_id res chain seq x y z
N GLY A 1 -14.25 0.17 1.71
CA GLY A 1 -13.84 1.24 2.65
C GLY A 1 -13.94 2.60 1.99
N PHE A 2 -13.73 3.68 2.74
CA PHE A 2 -13.74 5.05 2.21
C PHE A 2 -12.39 5.73 2.46
N ALA A 3 -11.91 6.48 1.47
CA ALA A 3 -10.68 7.26 1.54
C ALA A 3 -10.94 8.71 1.15
N GLN A 4 -10.15 9.64 1.66
CA GLN A 4 -10.25 11.06 1.29
C GLN A 4 -9.77 11.33 -0.15
N SER A 5 -8.94 10.45 -0.71
CA SER A 5 -8.40 10.57 -2.06
C SER A 5 -7.84 9.23 -2.55
N SER A 6 -7.67 9.09 -3.86
CA SER A 6 -6.98 7.95 -4.48
C SER A 6 -5.51 7.81 -4.03
N ALA A 7 -4.86 8.93 -3.70
CA ALA A 7 -3.51 8.92 -3.13
C ALA A 7 -3.48 8.16 -1.79
N ARG A 8 -4.47 8.37 -0.91
CA ARG A 8 -4.58 7.60 0.35
C ARG A 8 -4.80 6.12 0.12
N VAL A 9 -5.58 5.73 -0.89
CA VAL A 9 -5.76 4.30 -1.26
C VAL A 9 -4.42 3.70 -1.68
N SER A 10 -3.64 4.43 -2.47
CA SER A 10 -2.30 4.00 -2.91
C SER A 10 -1.33 3.86 -1.74
N THR A 11 -1.34 4.82 -0.79
CA THR A 11 -0.55 4.71 0.45
C THR A 11 -0.97 3.50 1.28
N LEU A 12 -2.28 3.21 1.39
CA LEU A 12 -2.76 2.03 2.10
C LEU A 12 -2.24 0.74 1.46
N MET A 13 -2.27 0.63 0.12
CA MET A 13 -1.68 -0.52 -0.59
C MET A 13 -0.20 -0.67 -0.27
N ARG A 14 0.57 0.42 -0.37
CA ARG A 14 2.00 0.44 -0.05
C ARG A 14 2.28 0.01 1.40
N ASN A 15 1.46 0.47 2.34
CA ASN A 15 1.56 0.12 3.75
C ASN A 15 1.25 -1.36 3.99
N ILE A 16 0.30 -1.92 3.24
CA ILE A 16 -0.01 -3.35 3.28
C ILE A 16 1.17 -4.16 2.75
N GLU A 17 1.78 -3.77 1.61
CA GLU A 17 3.00 -4.42 1.10
C GLU A 17 4.16 -4.35 2.09
N SER A 18 4.22 -3.27 2.88
CA SER A 18 5.25 -3.10 3.90
C SER A 18 5.01 -3.87 5.20
N SER A 19 3.81 -4.44 5.36
CA SER A 19 3.44 -5.17 6.56
C SER A 19 4.01 -6.59 6.54
N ARG A 20 4.52 -7.03 7.70
CA ARG A 20 4.95 -8.43 7.87
C ARG A 20 3.79 -9.44 7.94
N TRP A 21 2.56 -8.97 8.11
CA TRP A 21 1.38 -9.82 8.31
C TRP A 21 0.45 -9.86 7.11
N LEU A 22 0.50 -8.85 6.25
CA LEU A 22 -0.39 -8.71 5.11
C LEU A 22 0.46 -8.63 3.85
N THR A 23 0.02 -9.28 2.79
CA THR A 23 0.71 -9.31 1.50
C THR A 23 -0.29 -9.24 0.36
N ALA A 24 0.23 -9.01 -0.85
CA ALA A 24 -0.52 -8.96 -2.10
C ALA A 24 -1.79 -8.06 -2.03
N PRO A 25 -1.66 -6.75 -1.76
CA PRO A 25 -2.81 -5.86 -1.82
C PRO A 25 -3.30 -5.74 -3.26
N ARG A 26 -4.59 -6.04 -3.46
CA ARG A 26 -5.25 -5.99 -4.75
C ARG A 26 -6.42 -5.03 -4.71
N LEU A 27 -6.31 -3.93 -5.45
CA LEU A 27 -7.42 -3.01 -5.63
C LEU A 27 -8.42 -3.61 -6.61
N ILE A 28 -9.65 -3.81 -6.16
CA ILE A 28 -10.75 -4.36 -6.96
C ILE A 28 -11.48 -3.24 -7.67
N GLU A 29 -11.83 -2.19 -6.93
CA GLU A 29 -12.55 -1.05 -7.47
C GLU A 29 -12.27 0.20 -6.64
N VAL A 30 -12.26 1.36 -7.30
CA VAL A 30 -12.27 2.67 -6.65
C VAL A 30 -13.16 3.62 -7.42
N GLN A 31 -14.09 4.27 -6.71
CA GLN A 31 -15.01 5.25 -7.27
C GLN A 31 -15.08 6.48 -6.39
N ALA A 32 -15.20 7.66 -7.02
CA ALA A 32 -15.48 8.88 -6.29
C ALA A 32 -16.97 8.91 -5.92
N ALA A 33 -17.27 9.13 -4.66
CA ALA A 33 -18.62 9.24 -4.12
C ALA A 33 -18.72 10.51 -3.27
N ASP A 34 -19.85 11.19 -3.32
CA ASP A 34 -20.15 12.29 -2.41
C ASP A 34 -20.88 11.71 -1.19
N GLN A 35 -20.20 11.68 -0.03
CA GLN A 35 -20.76 11.20 1.23
C GLN A 35 -20.79 12.36 2.23
N ASP A 36 -21.95 12.65 2.84
CA ASP A 36 -22.10 13.71 3.84
C ASP A 36 -21.58 15.10 3.37
N LYS A 37 -21.87 15.47 2.12
CA LYS A 37 -21.36 16.69 1.44
C LYS A 37 -19.84 16.73 1.28
N GLN A 38 -19.13 15.64 1.54
CA GLN A 38 -17.70 15.51 1.33
C GLN A 38 -17.42 14.58 0.16
N ARG A 39 -16.57 15.04 -0.77
CA ARG A 39 -15.98 14.20 -1.81
C ARG A 39 -15.09 13.15 -1.14
N VAL A 40 -15.46 11.89 -1.26
CA VAL A 40 -14.68 10.74 -0.80
C VAL A 40 -14.50 9.73 -1.93
N ASN A 41 -13.59 8.80 -1.76
CA ASN A 41 -13.38 7.68 -2.66
C ASN A 41 -13.77 6.39 -1.95
N THR A 42 -14.83 5.76 -2.44
CA THR A 42 -15.19 4.40 -2.03
C THR A 42 -14.26 3.43 -2.77
N PHE A 43 -13.62 2.54 -2.04
CA PHE A 43 -12.72 1.55 -2.61
C PHE A 43 -12.94 0.16 -2.02
N SER A 44 -12.74 -0.85 -2.86
CA SER A 44 -12.74 -2.26 -2.47
C SER A 44 -11.35 -2.82 -2.72
N LEU A 45 -10.75 -3.37 -1.66
CA LEU A 45 -9.39 -3.89 -1.68
C LEU A 45 -9.36 -5.24 -0.96
N GLU A 46 -8.65 -6.18 -1.56
CA GLU A 46 -8.33 -7.48 -0.98
C GLU A 46 -6.86 -7.52 -0.57
N ALA A 47 -6.56 -8.19 0.53
CA ALA A 47 -5.20 -8.47 0.97
C ALA A 47 -5.14 -9.87 1.57
N GLN A 48 -3.99 -10.51 1.46
CA GLN A 48 -3.77 -11.85 2.01
C GLN A 48 -3.08 -11.73 3.36
N GLN A 49 -3.64 -12.35 4.39
CA GLN A 49 -3.01 -12.42 5.70
C GLN A 49 -2.12 -13.66 5.78
N ILE A 50 -0.86 -13.47 6.09
CA ILE A 50 0.10 -14.54 6.35
C ILE A 50 0.50 -14.51 7.82
N VAL A 51 0.82 -15.68 8.37
CA VAL A 51 1.46 -15.79 9.68
C VAL A 51 2.96 -15.61 9.45
N PRO A 52 3.58 -14.50 9.85
CA PRO A 52 5.02 -14.34 9.72
C PRO A 52 5.70 -15.40 10.57
N THR A 53 6.27 -16.42 9.93
CA THR A 53 7.24 -17.28 10.60
C THR A 53 8.45 -16.40 10.94
N ALA A 54 9.01 -16.54 12.15
CA ALA A 54 9.92 -15.58 12.78
C ALA A 54 11.27 -15.32 12.07
N SER A 55 11.43 -15.73 10.81
CA SER A 55 12.70 -15.76 10.08
C SER A 55 12.73 -14.91 8.80
N GLN A 56 11.75 -14.05 8.54
CA GLN A 56 11.84 -13.13 7.38
C GLN A 56 12.51 -11.82 7.77
N PRO A 57 13.74 -11.54 7.30
CA PRO A 57 14.34 -10.22 7.42
C PRO A 57 13.54 -9.27 6.53
N VAL A 58 12.89 -8.30 7.15
CA VAL A 58 12.17 -7.23 6.46
C VAL A 58 13.18 -6.23 5.92
N ASP A 59 13.69 -6.48 4.71
CA ASP A 59 14.50 -5.49 3.99
C ASP A 59 13.58 -4.38 3.48
N HIS A 60 13.53 -3.27 4.22
CA HIS A 60 12.80 -2.05 3.83
C HIS A 60 13.75 -0.85 3.86
N GLY A 61 14.43 -0.63 2.73
CA GLY A 61 15.16 0.61 2.41
C GLY A 61 16.28 0.33 1.41
N ALA A 62 16.46 1.03 0.29
CA ALA A 62 15.95 2.31 -0.14
C ALA A 62 16.12 2.46 -1.67
N ALA A 63 15.26 3.29 -2.29
CA ALA A 63 15.47 3.80 -3.64
C ALA A 63 16.79 4.57 -3.75
N GLY A 64 17.42 4.48 -4.92
CA GLY A 64 18.84 4.73 -5.12
C GLY A 64 19.33 6.17 -5.23
N THR A 65 20.66 6.27 -5.08
CA THR A 65 21.58 7.37 -5.39
C THR A 65 22.97 6.71 -5.22
N ASN A 66 23.99 6.72 -6.09
CA ASN A 66 24.39 7.58 -7.21
C ASN A 66 25.46 6.85 -8.06
N LYS A 67 25.56 7.24 -9.33
CA LYS A 67 26.58 6.85 -10.33
C LYS A 67 28.03 7.15 -9.89
N ALA A 68 28.94 6.37 -10.49
CA ALA A 68 30.32 6.69 -10.90
C ALA A 68 31.49 6.22 -10.02
N GLY A 69 32.44 5.55 -10.67
CA GLY A 69 33.88 5.71 -10.39
C GLY A 69 34.61 4.47 -9.91
N THR A 70 35.26 3.80 -10.86
CA THR A 70 36.50 2.98 -10.76
C THR A 70 37.62 3.70 -9.95
N PRO A 71 38.79 3.10 -9.65
CA PRO A 71 39.52 2.01 -10.35
C PRO A 71 39.48 0.63 -9.67
#